data_AF-A0AAP5H8F4-F1
#
_entry.id   AF-A0AAP5H8F4-F1
#
_cell.length_a   1.000
_cell.length_b   1.000
_cell.length_c   1.000
_cell.angle_alpha   90.00
_cell.angle_beta   90.00
_cell.angle_gamma   90.00
#
_symmetry.space_group_name_H-M   'P 1'
#
loop_
_entity.id
_entity.type
_entity.pdbx_description
1 polymer ?
#
loop_
_entity_poly.entity_id
_entity_poly.type
_entity_poly.pdbx_seq_one_letter_code
_entity_poly.pdbx_strand_id
1 'polypeptide(L)'
;MGIREIAASYEFVCDGCGKVEKKQSNSRPSHWTGLHISADAYDYQGCAVADASVNRLLCPICTDATHKAINTVMTVIRASLVSGSREEQADD
;
A
#
# COMPACT_ATOMS: atom_id res chain seq x y z
N MET A 1 -30.63 -3.51 27.03
CA MET A 1 -29.41 -4.16 26.51
C MET A 1 -29.61 -4.36 25.01
N GLY A 2 -28.85 -3.65 24.17
CA GLY A 2 -28.90 -3.88 22.73
C GLY A 2 -28.15 -5.18 22.41
N ILE A 3 -28.85 -6.16 21.85
CA ILE A 3 -28.22 -7.37 21.31
C ILE A 3 -27.31 -6.89 20.18
N ARG A 4 -25.99 -6.96 20.36
CA ARG A 4 -25.05 -6.78 19.26
C ARG A 4 -25.12 -8.05 18.43
N GLU A 5 -25.71 -7.98 17.24
CA GLU A 5 -25.65 -9.08 16.28
C GLU A 5 -24.18 -9.36 15.98
N ILE A 6 -23.71 -10.53 16.40
CA ILE A 6 -22.36 -11.00 16.08
C ILE A 6 -22.46 -11.59 14.67
N ALA A 7 -21.75 -10.99 13.71
CA ALA A 7 -21.69 -11.54 12.37
C ALA A 7 -21.22 -13.00 12.42
N ALA A 8 -22.02 -13.92 11.86
CA ALA A 8 -21.72 -15.35 11.83
C ALA A 8 -20.42 -15.67 11.07
N SER A 9 -20.05 -14.78 10.13
CA SER A 9 -18.77 -14.79 9.42
C SER A 9 -18.42 -13.39 8.93
N TYR A 10 -17.13 -13.04 9.01
CA TYR A 10 -16.51 -11.88 8.40
C TYR A 10 -15.88 -12.28 7.07
N GLU A 11 -16.06 -11.46 6.05
CA GLU A 11 -15.47 -11.67 4.73
C GLU A 11 -14.30 -10.70 4.53
N PHE A 12 -13.16 -11.25 4.11
CA PHE A 12 -11.97 -10.48 3.76
C PHE A 12 -11.72 -10.63 2.28
N VAL A 13 -11.54 -9.51 1.58
CA VAL A 13 -11.33 -9.47 0.13
C VAL A 13 -9.93 -8.95 -0.14
N CYS A 14 -9.19 -9.63 -1.01
CA CYS A 14 -7.88 -9.21 -1.46
C CYS A 14 -8.06 -8.07 -2.46
N ASP A 15 -7.49 -6.90 -2.18
CA ASP A 15 -7.62 -5.74 -3.06
C ASP A 15 -6.86 -5.91 -4.39
N GLY A 16 -5.90 -6.85 -4.45
CA GLY A 16 -5.11 -7.12 -5.64
C GLY A 16 -5.79 -8.06 -6.65
N CYS A 17 -6.37 -9.16 -6.17
CA CYS A 17 -6.92 -10.22 -7.03
C CYS A 17 -8.39 -10.57 -6.76
N GLY A 18 -9.05 -9.91 -5.81
CA GLY A 18 -10.43 -10.18 -5.44
C GLY A 18 -10.67 -11.49 -4.69
N LYS A 19 -9.60 -12.23 -4.33
CA LYS A 19 -9.73 -13.47 -3.53
C LYS A 19 -10.49 -13.17 -2.24
N VAL A 20 -11.50 -13.97 -1.92
CA VAL A 20 -12.31 -13.85 -0.70
C VAL A 20 -11.94 -14.95 0.29
N GLU A 21 -11.79 -14.59 1.57
CA GLU A 21 -11.62 -15.53 2.68
C GLU A 21 -12.63 -15.19 3.78
N LYS A 22 -13.40 -16.21 4.22
CA LYS A 22 -14.38 -16.05 5.30
C LYS A 22 -13.80 -16.56 6.61
N LYS A 23 -13.96 -15.79 7.68
CA LYS A 23 -13.55 -16.18 9.04
C LYS A 23 -14.65 -15.89 10.05
N GLN A 24 -14.68 -16.64 11.13
CA GLN A 24 -15.60 -16.37 12.25
C GLN A 24 -15.14 -15.21 13.14
N SER A 25 -13.89 -14.78 13.02
CA SER A 25 -13.33 -13.64 13.75
C SER A 25 -13.18 -12.42 12.85
N ASN A 26 -13.38 -11.23 13.41
CA ASN A 26 -13.09 -9.95 12.75
C ASN A 26 -11.58 -9.65 12.64
N SER A 27 -10.72 -10.60 12.99
CA SER A 27 -9.29 -10.45 12.79
C SER A 27 -8.94 -10.82 11.36
N ARG A 28 -8.21 -9.92 10.69
CA ARG A 28 -7.62 -10.17 9.37
C ARG A 28 -6.95 -11.55 9.33
N PRO A 29 -6.99 -12.27 8.20
CA PRO A 29 -6.22 -13.50 8.03
C PRO A 29 -4.74 -13.27 8.37
N SER A 30 -4.15 -14.13 9.20
CA SER A 30 -2.78 -13.94 9.72
C SER A 30 -1.71 -13.93 8.64
N HIS A 31 -1.97 -14.63 7.54
CA HIS A 31 -1.08 -14.77 6.39
C HIS A 31 -1.30 -13.67 5.33
N TRP A 32 -2.25 -12.77 5.54
CA TRP A 32 -2.47 -11.61 4.68
C TRP A 32 -1.75 -10.39 5.21
N THR A 33 -1.32 -9.53 4.29
CA THR A 33 -0.50 -8.36 4.58
C THR A 33 -1.27 -7.09 4.27
N GLY A 34 -1.12 -6.08 5.12
CA GLY A 34 -1.55 -4.72 4.82
C GLY A 34 -0.41 -3.93 4.19
N LEU A 35 -0.60 -3.40 2.99
CA LEU A 35 0.25 -2.36 2.43
C LEU A 35 -0.29 -1.00 2.90
N HIS A 36 0.58 -0.23 3.55
CA HIS A 36 0.28 1.14 3.98
C HIS A 36 1.34 2.07 3.42
N ILE A 37 0.93 3.00 2.56
CA ILE A 37 1.78 4.08 2.07
C ILE A 37 1.15 5.37 2.58
N SER A 38 1.82 6.02 3.53
CA SER A 38 1.36 7.28 4.10
C SER A 38 1.76 8.45 3.21
N ALA A 39 0.83 9.34 2.92
CA ALA A 39 1.08 10.56 2.17
C ALA A 39 0.06 11.65 2.52
N ASP A 40 0.50 12.90 2.51
CA ASP A 40 -0.39 14.05 2.61
C ASP A 40 -0.81 14.52 1.22
N ALA A 41 -2.06 14.91 1.07
CA ALA A 41 -2.52 15.70 -0.06
C ALA A 41 -2.22 17.17 0.21
N TYR A 42 -1.43 17.78 -0.67
CA TYR A 42 -1.05 19.18 -0.58
C TYR A 42 -1.95 20.07 -1.44
N ASP A 43 -2.25 21.27 -0.95
CA ASP A 43 -2.84 22.33 -1.77
C ASP A 43 -1.80 22.99 -2.69
N TYR A 44 -2.25 23.98 -3.48
CA TYR A 44 -1.37 24.72 -4.39
C TYR A 44 -0.28 25.56 -3.67
N GLN A 45 -0.37 25.73 -2.36
CA GLN A 45 0.60 26.45 -1.53
C GLN A 45 1.54 25.51 -0.77
N GLY A 46 1.39 24.19 -0.92
CA GLY A 46 2.21 23.19 -0.24
C GLY A 46 1.77 22.88 1.20
N CYS A 47 0.58 23.31 1.60
CA CYS A 47 0.00 22.96 2.89
C CYS A 47 -0.75 21.63 2.81
N ALA A 48 -0.54 20.75 3.78
CA ALA A 48 -1.28 19.49 3.89
C ALA A 48 -2.76 19.78 4.22
N VAL A 49 -3.67 19.36 3.35
CA VAL A 49 -5.11 19.63 3.47
C VAL A 49 -5.97 18.37 3.59
N ALA A 50 -5.42 17.20 3.22
CA ALA A 50 -6.10 15.92 3.39
C ALA A 50 -5.11 14.75 3.46
N ASP A 51 -5.61 13.59 3.85
CA ASP A 51 -4.87 12.33 3.81
C ASP A 51 -4.93 11.73 2.39
N ALA A 52 -3.76 11.47 1.79
CA ALA A 52 -3.60 10.81 0.50
C ALA A 52 -3.08 9.37 0.64
N SER A 53 -3.12 8.80 1.85
CA SER A 53 -2.57 7.49 2.14
C SER A 53 -3.25 6.38 1.34
N VAL A 54 -2.44 5.44 0.85
CA VAL A 54 -2.92 4.23 0.18
C VAL A 54 -2.88 3.06 1.14
N ASN A 55 -4.04 2.43 1.33
CA ASN A 55 -4.22 1.25 2.17
C ASN A 55 -4.72 0.09 1.31
N ARG A 56 -4.02 -1.05 1.35
CA ARG A 56 -4.46 -2.28 0.65
C ARG A 56 -4.29 -3.51 1.52
N LEU A 57 -5.28 -4.39 1.52
CA LEU A 57 -5.24 -5.71 2.12
C LEU A 57 -4.96 -6.75 1.03
N LEU A 58 -3.83 -7.46 1.15
CA LEU A 58 -3.31 -8.35 0.12
C LEU A 58 -3.19 -9.78 0.63
N CYS A 59 -3.59 -10.74 -0.20
CA CYS A 59 -3.30 -12.16 0.01
C CYS A 59 -1.82 -12.46 -0.27
N PRO A 60 -1.27 -13.60 0.19
CA PRO A 60 0.17 -13.89 0.06
C PRO A 60 0.74 -13.76 -1.35
N ILE A 61 -0.04 -14.16 -2.36
CA ILE A 61 0.36 -14.11 -3.77
C ILE A 61 0.50 -12.65 -4.22
N CYS A 62 -0.51 -11.82 -3.92
CA CYS A 62 -0.47 -10.40 -4.25
C CYS A 62 0.57 -9.64 -3.44
N THR A 63 0.82 -10.03 -2.19
CA THR A 63 1.89 -9.47 -1.36
C THR A 63 3.25 -9.68 -2.01
N ASP A 64 3.58 -10.92 -2.41
CA ASP A 64 4.87 -11.23 -3.05
C ASP A 64 5.05 -10.46 -4.36
N ALA A 65 4.02 -10.44 -5.22
CA ALA A 65 4.02 -9.67 -6.46
C ALA A 65 4.24 -8.16 -6.21
N THR A 66 3.54 -7.60 -5.20
CA THR A 66 3.63 -6.19 -4.84
C THR A 66 5.02 -5.83 -4.30
N HIS A 67 5.60 -6.65 -3.42
CA HIS A 67 6.95 -6.42 -2.91
C HIS A 67 7.99 -6.42 -4.03
N LYS A 68 7.89 -7.38 -4.97
CA LYS A 68 8.77 -7.42 -6.15
C LYS A 68 8.64 -6.16 -6.99
N ALA A 69 7.41 -5.75 -7.30
CA ALA A 69 7.15 -4.56 -8.10
C ALA A 69 7.72 -3.29 -7.43
N ILE A 70 7.49 -3.09 -6.12
CA ILE A 70 8.03 -1.96 -5.37
C ILE A 70 9.56 -1.96 -5.43
N ASN A 71 10.20 -3.10 -5.15
CA ASN A 71 11.66 -3.19 -5.18
C ASN A 71 12.25 -2.91 -6.56
N THR A 72 11.62 -3.41 -7.62
CA THR A 72 12.02 -3.15 -9.01
C THR A 72 11.93 -1.66 -9.32
N VAL A 73 10.81 -1.01 -9.02
CA VAL A 73 10.61 0.42 -9.27
C VAL A 73 11.60 1.26 -8.47
N MET A 74 11.83 0.95 -7.19
CA MET A 74 12.80 1.67 -6.37
C MET A 74 14.23 1.57 -6.90
N THR A 75 14.59 0.43 -7.49
CA THR A 75 15.90 0.25 -8.13
C THR A 75 16.04 1.18 -9.34
N VAL A 76 15.00 1.28 -10.18
CA VAL A 76 14.99 2.16 -11.35
C VAL A 76 15.08 3.63 -10.92
N ILE A 77 14.25 4.06 -9.95
CA ILE A 77 14.27 5.44 -9.44
C ILE A 77 15.66 5.83 -8.92
N ARG A 78 16.29 4.96 -8.12
CA ARG A 78 17.64 5.20 -7.60
C ARG A 78 18.66 5.36 -8.72
N ALA A 79 18.60 4.51 -9.75
CA ALA A 79 19.49 4.61 -10.89
C ALA A 79 19.28 5.93 -11.66
N SER A 80 18.04 6.35 -11.88
CA SER A 80 17.71 7.61 -12.55
C SER A 80 18.21 8.83 -11.78
N LEU A 81 18.04 8.87 -10.46
CA LEU A 81 18.49 9.98 -9.62
C LEU A 81 20.02 10.16 -9.67
N VAL A 82 20.78 9.06 -9.63
CA VAL A 82 22.26 9.09 -9.73
C VAL A 82 22.74 9.54 -11.11
N SER A 83 21.97 9.25 -12.16
CA SER A 83 22.31 9.64 -13.53
C SER A 83 22.11 11.14 -13.76
N GLY A 84 21.02 11.71 -13.23
CA GLY A 84 20.71 13.13 -13.35
C GLY A 84 21.63 14.06 -12.54
N SER A 85 22.26 13.57 -11.46
CA SER A 85 23.20 14.39 -10.66
C SER A 85 24.55 14.63 -11.35
N ARG A 86 24.82 13.94 -12.46
CA ARG A 86 26.12 13.97 -13.15
C ARG A 86 26.20 14.98 -14.29
N GLU A 87 25.06 15.50 -14.76
CA GLU A 87 24.99 16.46 -15.87
C GLU A 87 25.12 17.92 -15.38
N GLU A 88 24.82 18.23 -14.11
CA GLU A 88 24.91 19.59 -13.56
C GLU A 88 26.34 20.01 -13.09
N GLN A 89 27.36 19.15 -13.23
CA GLN A 89 28.73 19.44 -12.75
C GLN A 89 29.78 19.61 -13.87
N ALA A 90 29.37 19.79 -15.13
CA ALA A 90 30.28 19.84 -16.28
C ALA A 90 30.33 21.21 -17.00
N ASP A 91 30.08 22.31 -16.29
CA ASP A 91 30.27 23.68 -16.79
C ASP A 91 30.83 24.57 -15.65
N ASP A 92 32.15 24.49 -15.42
CA ASP A 92 33.00 25.57 -14.88
C ASP A 92 34.46 25.37 -15.38
#